data_AF-A0A7H8T6E7-F1
#
_entry.id   AF-A0A7H8T6E7-F1
#
_cell.length_a   1.000
_cell.length_b   1.000
_cell.length_c   1.000
_cell.angle_alpha   90.00
_cell.angle_beta   90.00
_cell.angle_gamma   90.00
#
_symmetry.space_group_name_H-M   'P 1'
#
loop_
_entity.id
_entity.type
_entity.pdbx_description
1 polymer ?
#
loop_
_entity_poly.entity_id
_entity_poly.type
_entity_poly.pdbx_seq_one_letter_code
_entity_poly.pdbx_strand_id
1 'polypeptide(L)'
;MRTAPVASAFTEPDRPKGLQIRFITVGGSYVDVIPSEHGSDKVRWDCHGCKDTSRFPEQDYLFSIREKANEHANLCRAIPLT
;
A
#
# COMPACT_ATOMS: atom_id res chain seq x y z
N MET A 1 -20.34 -36.38 -6.85
CA MET A 1 -19.06 -35.65 -7.02
C MET A 1 -19.17 -34.32 -6.29
N ARG A 2 -18.33 -34.07 -5.28
CA ARG A 2 -18.24 -32.76 -4.61
C ARG A 2 -17.05 -32.02 -5.23
N THR A 3 -17.32 -30.90 -5.90
CA THR A 3 -16.30 -29.98 -6.39
C THR A 3 -15.61 -29.37 -5.17
N ALA A 4 -14.29 -29.54 -5.04
CA ALA A 4 -13.53 -28.83 -4.03
C ALA A 4 -13.63 -27.32 -4.33
N PRO A 5 -13.82 -26.45 -3.32
CA PRO A 5 -13.79 -25.01 -3.56
C PRO A 5 -12.40 -24.66 -4.08
N VAL A 6 -12.35 -23.94 -5.21
CA VAL A 6 -11.11 -23.36 -5.70
C VAL A 6 -10.70 -22.32 -4.67
N ALA A 7 -9.74 -22.65 -3.81
CA ALA A 7 -9.15 -21.67 -2.91
C ALA A 7 -8.51 -20.60 -3.79
N SER A 8 -9.00 -19.36 -3.70
CA SER A 8 -8.31 -18.24 -4.31
C SER A 8 -6.91 -18.20 -3.69
N ALA A 9 -5.87 -18.30 -4.53
CA ALA A 9 -4.49 -18.11 -4.08
C ALA A 9 -4.22 -16.68 -3.57
N PHE A 10 -5.20 -15.79 -3.75
CA PHE A 10 -5.15 -14.40 -3.36
C PHE A 10 -6.40 -14.03 -2.56
N THR A 11 -6.23 -13.73 -1.29
CA THR A 11 -7.23 -13.00 -0.50
C THR A 11 -6.80 -11.54 -0.53
N GLU A 12 -7.67 -10.64 -1.04
CA GLU A 12 -7.38 -9.21 -0.96
C GLU A 12 -7.19 -8.84 0.52
N PRO A 13 -6.07 -8.18 0.89
CA PRO A 13 -5.86 -7.78 2.27
C PRO A 13 -6.86 -6.71 2.66
N ASP A 14 -7.18 -6.67 3.96
CA ASP A 14 -8.04 -5.65 4.53
C ASP A 14 -7.69 -4.26 4.02
N ARG A 15 -8.73 -3.52 3.63
CA ARG A 15 -8.60 -2.18 3.10
C ARG A 15 -8.50 -1.19 4.26
N PRO A 16 -7.40 -0.43 4.40
CA PRO A 16 -7.31 0.61 5.41
C PRO A 16 -8.46 1.62 5.28
N LYS A 17 -8.92 2.14 6.42
CA LYS A 17 -9.92 3.20 6.41
C LYS A 17 -9.34 4.43 5.70
N GLY A 18 -10.08 4.95 4.72
CA GLY A 18 -9.65 6.11 3.95
C GLY A 18 -8.61 5.81 2.86
N LEU A 19 -8.35 4.53 2.53
CA LEU A 19 -7.46 4.16 1.42
C LEU A 19 -7.82 4.96 0.15
N GLN A 20 -6.86 5.73 -0.34
CA GLN A 20 -7.01 6.54 -1.55
C GLN A 20 -6.39 5.85 -2.77
N ILE A 21 -5.23 5.21 -2.61
CA ILE A 21 -4.49 4.52 -3.68
C ILE A 21 -3.79 3.30 -3.11
N ARG A 22 -3.72 2.20 -3.85
CA ARG A 22 -2.91 1.01 -3.52
C ARG A 22 -2.06 0.62 -4.71
N PHE A 23 -0.75 0.46 -4.50
CA PHE A 23 0.20 -0.07 -5.48
C PHE A 23 0.66 -1.47 -5.05
N ILE A 24 0.91 -2.35 -6.02
CA ILE A 24 1.49 -3.68 -5.79
C ILE A 24 3.01 -3.56 -5.88
N THR A 25 3.73 -4.16 -4.94
CA THR A 25 5.20 -4.22 -4.99
C THR A 25 5.69 -5.41 -5.80
N VAL A 26 6.94 -5.34 -6.28
CA VAL A 26 7.60 -6.49 -6.95
C VAL A 26 7.68 -7.72 -6.04
N GLY A 27 7.81 -7.51 -4.73
CA GLY A 27 7.82 -8.57 -3.71
C GLY A 27 6.45 -9.19 -3.42
N GLY A 28 5.38 -8.77 -4.11
CA GLY A 28 4.02 -9.28 -3.88
C GLY A 28 3.34 -8.73 -2.62
N SER A 29 3.82 -7.59 -2.10
CA SER A 29 3.16 -6.81 -1.05
C SER A 29 2.45 -5.59 -1.63
N TYR A 30 2.10 -4.62 -0.77
CA TYR A 30 1.39 -3.40 -1.17
C TYR A 30 2.02 -2.14 -0.60
N VAL A 31 1.84 -1.03 -1.31
CA VAL A 31 2.03 0.32 -0.80
C VAL A 31 0.69 1.01 -0.80
N ASP A 32 0.21 1.42 0.37
CA ASP A 32 -1.09 2.06 0.55
C ASP A 32 -0.93 3.55 0.79
N VAL A 33 -1.66 4.37 0.04
CA VAL A 33 -1.80 5.80 0.27
C VAL A 33 -3.06 6.04 1.08
N ILE A 34 -2.89 6.59 2.29
CA ILE A 34 -3.95 6.86 3.26
C ILE A 34 -3.89 8.31 3.77
N PRO A 35 -4.94 8.84 4.41
CA PRO A 35 -4.92 10.16 5.01
C PRO A 35 -3.83 10.24 6.09
N SER A 36 -3.17 11.39 6.13
CA SER A 36 -2.19 11.72 7.16
C SER A 36 -2.90 12.25 8.40
N GLU A 37 -2.26 12.14 9.56
CA GLU A 37 -2.75 12.74 10.81
C GLU A 37 -2.52 14.27 10.84
N HIS A 38 -1.74 14.81 9.90
CA HIS A 38 -1.27 16.19 9.89
C HIS A 38 -2.20 17.19 9.16
N GLY A 39 -3.33 16.75 8.61
CA GLY A 39 -4.28 17.62 7.92
C GLY A 39 -5.25 16.84 7.05
N SER A 40 -6.45 17.39 6.85
CA SER A 40 -7.52 16.72 6.09
C SER A 40 -7.21 16.54 4.60
N ASP A 41 -6.29 17.35 4.07
CA ASP A 41 -5.81 17.32 2.68
C ASP A 41 -4.45 16.61 2.52
N LYS A 42 -3.87 16.15 3.64
CA LYS A 42 -2.56 15.50 3.70
C LYS A 42 -2.70 14.00 3.65
N VAL A 43 -1.72 13.35 3.05
CA VAL A 43 -1.71 11.91 2.82
C VAL A 43 -0.31 11.37 3.04
N ARG A 44 -0.21 10.08 3.38
CA ARG A 44 1.04 9.35 3.46
C ARG A 44 0.90 8.02 2.74
N TRP A 45 2.01 7.47 2.29
CA TRP A 45 2.12 6.09 1.85
C TRP A 45 2.77 5.21 2.91
N ASP A 46 2.29 3.98 3.06
CA ASP A 46 2.81 2.94 3.95
C ASP A 46 3.07 1.65 3.15
N CYS A 47 4.30 1.11 3.19
CA CYS A 47 4.67 -0.13 2.51
C CYS A 47 4.51 -1.34 3.45
N HIS A 48 3.64 -2.27 3.08
CA HIS A 48 3.37 -3.47 3.87
C HIS A 48 4.46 -4.53 3.78
N GLY A 49 5.33 -4.44 2.77
CA GLY A 49 6.44 -5.38 2.56
C GLY A 49 7.62 -5.06 3.46
N CYS A 50 8.30 -3.93 3.21
CA CYS A 50 9.50 -3.53 3.95
C CYS A 50 9.23 -2.62 5.16
N LYS A 51 7.96 -2.24 5.41
CA LYS A 51 7.55 -1.34 6.50
C LYS A 51 8.06 0.10 6.38
N ASP A 52 8.54 0.49 5.19
CA ASP A 52 8.89 1.88 4.90
C ASP A 52 7.63 2.74 4.76
N THR A 53 7.76 4.04 4.97
CA THR A 53 6.65 5.01 4.94
C THR A 53 7.13 6.37 4.44
N SER A 54 6.18 7.28 4.24
CA SER A 54 6.48 8.67 3.91
C SER A 54 7.33 9.33 4.97
N ARG A 55 8.43 9.97 4.54
CA ARG A 55 9.36 10.66 5.44
C ARG A 55 8.83 11.99 5.97
N PHE A 56 8.00 12.68 5.18
CA PHE A 56 7.49 14.02 5.48
C PHE A 56 5.98 14.11 5.17
N PRO A 57 5.14 13.32 5.88
CA PRO A 57 3.71 13.19 5.60
C PRO A 57 2.91 14.49 5.79
N GLU A 58 3.47 15.50 6.45
CA GLU A 58 2.91 16.85 6.59
C GLU A 58 3.09 17.71 5.33
N GLN A 59 4.04 17.35 4.46
CA GLN A 59 4.33 18.03 3.20
C GLN A 59 3.74 17.30 1.99
N ASP A 60 3.25 16.08 2.19
CA ASP A 60 2.75 15.24 1.12
C ASP A 60 1.25 15.49 0.83
N TYR A 61 0.99 15.81 -0.44
CA TYR A 61 -0.35 16.01 -1.00
C TYR A 61 -0.67 14.85 -1.95
N LEU A 62 -1.95 14.62 -2.23
CA LEU A 62 -2.36 13.50 -3.07
C LEU A 62 -1.73 13.48 -4.47
N PHE A 63 -1.52 14.64 -5.08
CA PHE A 63 -0.91 14.68 -6.41
C PHE A 63 0.57 14.26 -6.40
N SER A 64 1.32 14.56 -5.34
CA SER A 64 2.77 14.28 -5.24
C SER A 64 3.07 12.93 -4.59
N ILE A 65 2.27 12.48 -3.63
CA ILE A 65 2.45 11.19 -2.96
C ILE A 65 2.34 10.02 -3.94
N ARG A 66 1.52 10.17 -5.00
CA ARG A 66 1.24 9.12 -5.98
C ARG A 66 2.53 8.65 -6.65
N GLU A 67 3.37 9.59 -7.09
CA GLU A 67 4.63 9.28 -7.77
C GLU A 67 5.61 8.59 -6.82
N LYS A 68 5.78 9.13 -5.59
CA LYS A 68 6.67 8.55 -4.57
C LYS A 68 6.26 7.14 -4.17
N ALA A 69 4.97 6.92 -3.93
CA ALA A 69 4.43 5.61 -3.56
C ALA A 69 4.62 4.58 -4.68
N ASN A 70 4.38 4.98 -5.94
CA ASN A 70 4.56 4.13 -7.11
C ASN A 70 6.06 3.83 -7.36
N GLU A 71 6.93 4.82 -7.20
CA GLU A 71 8.39 4.63 -7.28
C GLU A 71 8.87 3.60 -6.25
N HIS A 72 8.43 3.72 -5.00
CA HIS A 72 8.76 2.74 -3.97
C HIS A 72 8.24 1.34 -4.34
N ALA A 73 6.99 1.23 -4.80
CA ALA A 73 6.40 -0.04 -5.19
C ALA A 73 7.19 -0.76 -6.31
N ASN A 74 7.72 -0.01 -7.28
CA ASN A 74 8.54 -0.54 -8.38
C ASN A 74 9.90 -1.10 -7.90
N LEU A 75 10.41 -0.64 -6.76
CA LEU A 75 11.71 -1.04 -6.22
C LEU A 75 11.60 -2.10 -5.13
N CYS A 76 10.49 -2.10 -4.37
CA CYS A 76 10.35 -2.93 -3.20
C CYS A 76 10.16 -4.42 -3.55
N ARG A 77 11.15 -5.22 -3.17
CA ARG A 77 11.17 -6.68 -3.34
C ARG A 77 10.93 -7.44 -2.03
N ALA A 78 10.62 -6.72 -0.95
CA ALA A 78 10.32 -7.35 0.34
C ALA A 78 9.04 -8.18 0.23
N ILE A 79 9.16 -9.45 0.57
CA ILE A 79 8.04 -10.38 0.65
C ILE A 79 7.47 -10.27 2.07
N PRO A 80 6.16 -10.05 2.25
CA PRO A 80 5.55 -10.01 3.56
C PRO A 80 5.63 -11.40 4.19
N LEU A 81 6.28 -11.50 5.36
CA LEU A 81 6.53 -12.78 6.05
C LEU A 81 5.36 -13.24 6.93
N THR A 82 4.15 -12.74 6.67
CA THR A 82 2.95 -12.75 7.55
C THR A 82 3.09 -11.92 8.82
#